data_AF-B9Z774-F1
#
_entry.id   AF-B9Z774-F1
#
_cell.length_a   1.000
_cell.length_b   1.000
_cell.length_c   1.000
_cell.angle_alpha   90.00
_cell.angle_beta   90.00
_cell.angle_gamma   90.00
#
_symmetry.space_group_name_H-M   'P 1'
#
loop_
_entity.id
_entity.type
_entity.pdbx_description
1 polymer ?
#
loop_
_entity_poly.entity_id
_entity_poly.type
_entity_poly.pdbx_seq_one_letter_code
_entity_poly.pdbx_strand_id
1 'polypeptide(L)'
;MYCLGKCYAGPSAADHDPRPHVEVHSRQAVLLGNVLTGGVHRLADYVTRGGGTARQRAMAMAPEELRRAVEMSGLRGRGGAGFPAGRKWQAVAAQPADRKYLVVNADEGDPGAFSDRFLLEDDPFRVLEAMIIAAHGVGAGQGYIYLRKEYPLAGARLAEAIEQARRAGWLGERFDVELVIGAGSYLCGEETALLNALEGRRPEVRLRPPQISECGLFGAPTLLHNVETLCALPWVVEHGAVAYAALGFSLSRGTKLLSLNSLFSRPGLYEVEFGLPLSEVVDKLGGGCAAVVSRGSWWEARWPASCRRACSIPRWATRKCRPSVVPWGMAG
;
A
#
# COMPACT_ATOMS: atom_id res chain seq x y z
N MET A 1 -2.93 14.73 23.48
CA MET A 1 -3.11 13.90 22.27
C MET A 1 -3.66 12.56 22.75
N TYR A 2 -4.99 12.36 22.70
CA TYR A 2 -5.57 11.08 23.12
C TYR A 2 -5.56 10.13 21.93
N CYS A 3 -4.70 9.11 21.98
CA CYS A 3 -4.90 7.91 21.18
C CYS A 3 -6.08 7.16 21.81
N LEU A 4 -7.25 7.20 21.16
CA LEU A 4 -8.45 6.53 21.67
C LEU A 4 -8.40 5.00 21.50
N GLY A 5 -7.26 4.44 21.06
CA GLY A 5 -7.14 3.00 20.76
C GLY A 5 -8.03 2.51 19.62
N LYS A 6 -8.68 3.43 18.88
CA LYS A 6 -9.57 3.16 17.76
C LYS A 6 -8.93 3.48 16.40
N CYS A 7 -7.63 3.21 16.25
CA CYS A 7 -6.95 3.37 14.95
C CYS A 7 -7.58 2.50 13.84
N TYR A 8 -8.32 1.45 14.22
CA TYR A 8 -9.11 0.63 13.31
C TYR A 8 -10.40 1.28 12.81
N ALA A 9 -10.93 2.29 13.52
CA ALA A 9 -12.20 2.94 13.23
C ALA A 9 -12.01 4.30 12.52
N GLY A 10 -11.24 4.32 11.43
CA GLY A 10 -11.07 5.55 10.65
C GLY A 10 -12.44 6.09 10.16
N PRO A 11 -12.86 7.33 10.50
CA PRO A 11 -12.18 8.34 11.31
C PRO A 11 -12.94 8.74 12.57
N SER A 12 -12.37 8.50 13.75
CA SER A 12 -12.56 9.28 14.99
C SER A 12 -13.98 9.81 15.27
N ALA A 13 -14.99 8.95 15.26
CA ALA A 13 -16.26 9.18 15.96
C ALA A 13 -16.87 7.81 16.26
N ALA A 14 -17.17 7.57 17.53
CA ALA A 14 -17.90 6.40 17.95
C ALA A 14 -19.32 6.48 17.38
N ASP A 15 -19.67 5.52 16.53
CA ASP A 15 -20.95 4.83 16.39
C ASP A 15 -21.09 4.34 14.94
N HIS A 16 -21.21 3.02 14.75
CA HIS A 16 -21.50 2.33 13.49
C HIS A 16 -20.75 2.82 12.24
N ASP A 17 -19.59 2.20 11.96
CA ASP A 17 -18.65 2.47 10.85
C ASP A 17 -19.36 2.68 9.49
N PRO A 18 -19.63 3.92 9.05
CA PRO A 18 -20.12 4.14 7.70
C PRO A 18 -18.93 3.93 6.76
N ARG A 19 -19.12 3.10 5.72
CA ARG A 19 -18.15 2.96 4.62
C ARG A 19 -17.71 4.37 4.19
N PRO A 20 -16.40 4.69 4.20
CA PRO A 20 -15.95 6.02 3.86
C PRO A 20 -16.34 6.33 2.42
N HIS A 21 -16.48 7.62 2.12
CA HIS A 21 -16.56 8.07 0.74
C HIS A 21 -15.33 7.57 -0.01
N VAL A 22 -15.54 6.90 -1.15
CA VAL A 22 -14.47 6.38 -2.00
C VAL A 22 -14.55 7.07 -3.35
N GLU A 23 -13.43 7.62 -3.82
CA GLU A 23 -13.37 8.36 -5.09
C GLU A 23 -12.05 8.11 -5.82
N VAL A 24 -12.10 8.03 -7.14
CA VAL A 24 -10.91 7.98 -7.99
C VAL A 24 -10.76 9.33 -8.68
N HIS A 25 -9.72 10.07 -8.29
CA HIS A 25 -9.27 11.31 -8.93
C HIS A 25 -7.97 11.04 -9.70
N SER A 26 -8.09 10.16 -10.69
CA SER A 26 -7.02 9.72 -11.58
C SER A 26 -7.61 9.48 -12.97
N ARG A 27 -6.81 9.63 -14.04
CA ARG A 27 -7.27 9.33 -15.41
C ARG A 27 -7.69 7.87 -15.56
N GLN A 28 -7.09 6.98 -14.77
CA GLN A 28 -7.42 5.56 -14.73
C GLN A 28 -7.44 5.08 -13.27
N ALA A 29 -8.45 4.30 -12.92
CA ALA A 29 -8.50 3.61 -11.63
C ALA A 29 -7.50 2.46 -11.67
N VAL A 30 -6.45 2.53 -10.84
CA VAL A 30 -5.48 1.44 -10.74
C VAL A 30 -5.89 0.52 -9.61
N LEU A 31 -6.23 1.03 -8.43
CA LEU A 31 -6.37 0.25 -7.20
C LEU A 31 -7.82 0.10 -6.74
N LEU A 32 -8.62 1.18 -6.79
CA LEU A 32 -9.95 1.21 -6.15
C LEU A 32 -11.10 0.76 -7.05
N GLY A 33 -10.85 0.22 -8.24
CA GLY A 33 -11.91 -0.15 -9.20
C GLY A 33 -13.00 -1.04 -8.59
N ASN A 34 -12.63 -2.17 -7.96
CA ASN A 34 -13.58 -3.04 -7.28
C ASN A 34 -14.16 -2.39 -6.02
N VAL A 35 -13.35 -1.68 -5.25
CA VAL A 35 -13.75 -0.98 -4.02
C VAL A 35 -14.84 0.08 -4.31
N LEU A 36 -14.77 0.80 -5.43
CA LEU A 36 -15.80 1.76 -5.83
C LEU A 36 -17.16 1.11 -6.08
N THR A 37 -17.17 -0.16 -6.48
CA THR A 37 -18.40 -0.91 -6.84
C THR A 37 -18.90 -1.82 -5.72
N GLY A 38 -18.49 -1.56 -4.48
CA GLY A 38 -18.92 -2.31 -3.30
C GLY A 38 -18.07 -3.54 -2.95
N GLY A 39 -16.94 -3.74 -3.62
CA GLY A 39 -16.03 -4.86 -3.37
C GLY A 39 -16.38 -6.17 -4.08
N VAL A 40 -15.50 -7.15 -3.95
CA VAL A 40 -15.59 -8.49 -4.53
C VAL A 40 -15.05 -9.53 -3.55
N HIS A 41 -15.93 -10.40 -3.03
CA HIS A 41 -15.57 -11.38 -1.99
C HIS A 41 -15.74 -12.84 -2.43
N ARG A 42 -16.15 -13.07 -3.68
CA ARG A 42 -16.16 -14.40 -4.31
C ARG A 42 -15.22 -14.44 -5.50
N LEU A 43 -14.44 -15.52 -5.61
CA LEU A 43 -13.48 -15.69 -6.70
C LEU A 43 -14.16 -15.69 -8.07
N ALA A 44 -15.34 -16.32 -8.19
CA ALA A 44 -16.09 -16.36 -9.44
C ALA A 44 -16.49 -14.95 -9.92
N ASP A 45 -16.89 -14.08 -8.99
CA ASP A 45 -17.28 -12.70 -9.30
C ASP A 45 -16.05 -11.88 -9.68
N TYR A 46 -14.91 -12.13 -9.02
CA TYR A 46 -13.62 -11.54 -9.37
C TYR A 46 -13.20 -11.88 -10.80
N VAL A 47 -13.29 -13.16 -11.17
CA VAL A 47 -13.00 -13.64 -12.53
C VAL A 47 -13.98 -13.07 -13.56
N THR A 48 -15.28 -12.98 -13.23
CA THR A 48 -16.29 -12.39 -14.11
C THR A 48 -16.01 -10.92 -14.42
N ARG A 49 -15.38 -10.20 -13.48
CA ARG A 49 -14.94 -8.81 -13.65
C ARG A 49 -13.57 -8.67 -14.34
N GLY A 50 -13.01 -9.76 -14.86
CA GLY A 50 -11.70 -9.78 -15.53
C GLY A 50 -10.50 -10.11 -14.62
N GLY A 51 -10.73 -10.29 -13.32
CA GLY A 51 -9.69 -10.71 -12.38
C GLY A 51 -9.07 -12.05 -12.74
N GLY A 52 -7.78 -12.23 -12.46
CA GLY A 52 -7.02 -13.41 -12.90
C GLY A 52 -6.44 -13.31 -14.32
N THR A 53 -6.83 -12.33 -15.13
CA THR A 53 -6.25 -12.11 -16.47
C THR A 53 -4.77 -11.72 -16.36
N ALA A 54 -4.42 -10.84 -15.41
CA ALA A 54 -3.05 -10.45 -15.18
C ALA A 54 -2.20 -11.62 -14.67
N ARG A 55 -2.77 -12.49 -13.81
CA ARG A 55 -2.15 -13.74 -13.37
C ARG A 55 -1.82 -14.63 -14.57
N GLN A 56 -2.78 -14.88 -15.45
CA GLN A 56 -2.58 -15.73 -16.64
C GLN A 56 -1.47 -15.17 -17.53
N ARG A 57 -1.48 -13.86 -17.80
CA ARG A 57 -0.43 -13.19 -18.58
C ARG A 57 0.93 -13.31 -17.90
N ALA A 58 1.02 -13.02 -16.60
CA ALA A 58 2.27 -13.12 -15.85
C ALA A 58 2.84 -14.54 -15.87
N MET A 59 2.01 -15.57 -15.71
CA MET A 59 2.47 -16.97 -15.76
C MET A 59 2.94 -17.39 -17.15
N ALA A 60 2.48 -16.74 -18.22
CA ALA A 60 2.94 -16.97 -19.59
C ALA A 60 4.23 -16.22 -19.94
N MET A 61 4.61 -15.21 -19.14
CA MET A 61 5.85 -14.46 -19.32
C MET A 61 7.03 -15.17 -18.65
N ALA A 62 8.22 -15.00 -19.22
CA ALA A 62 9.43 -15.37 -18.50
C ALA A 62 9.58 -14.48 -17.25
N PRO A 63 10.00 -15.01 -16.08
CA PRO A 63 10.16 -14.21 -14.85
C PRO A 63 11.00 -12.94 -15.04
N GLU A 64 12.02 -13.00 -15.91
CA GLU A 64 12.88 -11.86 -16.24
C GLU A 64 12.13 -10.75 -16.99
N GLU A 65 11.24 -11.10 -17.92
CA GLU A 65 10.42 -10.14 -18.64
C GLU A 65 9.43 -9.46 -17.70
N LEU A 66 8.84 -10.21 -16.77
CA LEU A 66 7.95 -9.68 -15.75
C LEU A 66 8.70 -8.70 -14.83
N ARG A 67 9.90 -9.05 -14.35
CA ARG A 67 10.74 -8.14 -13.56
C ARG A 67 11.07 -6.86 -14.31
N ARG A 68 11.40 -6.96 -15.60
CA ARG A 68 11.67 -5.81 -16.46
C ARG A 68 10.44 -4.92 -16.63
N ALA A 69 9.26 -5.50 -16.80
CA ALA A 69 8.01 -4.73 -16.87
C ALA A 69 7.75 -3.97 -15.56
N VAL A 70 7.97 -4.61 -14.40
CA VAL A 70 7.81 -3.95 -13.10
C VAL A 70 8.84 -2.82 -12.91
N GLU A 71 10.09 -3.02 -13.33
CA GLU A 71 11.10 -1.95 -13.30
C GLU A 71 10.74 -0.78 -14.22
N MET A 72 10.39 -1.07 -15.48
CA MET A 72 10.02 -0.05 -16.48
C MET A 72 8.78 0.73 -16.09
N SER A 73 7.86 0.14 -15.31
CA SER A 73 6.67 0.85 -14.82
C SER A 73 7.04 2.01 -13.88
N GLY A 74 8.23 1.97 -13.28
CA GLY A 74 8.64 2.94 -12.28
C GLY A 74 7.84 2.82 -10.97
N LEU A 75 7.20 1.68 -10.70
CA LEU A 75 6.51 1.41 -9.45
C LEU A 75 7.47 1.56 -8.26
N ARG A 76 7.02 2.28 -7.24
CA ARG A 76 7.77 2.52 -5.99
C ARG A 76 6.94 2.09 -4.80
N GLY A 77 7.61 1.62 -3.76
CA GLY A 77 6.98 1.21 -2.50
C GLY A 77 6.08 2.30 -1.91
N ARG A 78 4.87 1.89 -1.53
CA ARG A 78 3.81 2.73 -0.96
C ARG A 78 3.78 2.73 0.57
N GLY A 79 4.45 1.78 1.22
CA GLY A 79 4.64 1.71 2.68
C GLY A 79 5.64 2.71 3.26
N GLY A 80 5.72 3.93 2.73
CA GLY A 80 6.53 5.04 3.28
C GLY A 80 7.96 5.20 2.74
N ALA A 81 8.73 4.12 2.56
CA ALA A 81 10.14 4.21 2.15
C ALA A 81 10.35 4.63 0.67
N GLY A 82 9.37 4.42 -0.20
CA GLY A 82 9.45 4.84 -1.60
C GLY A 82 10.54 4.14 -2.43
N PHE A 83 11.01 2.96 -2.02
CA PHE A 83 12.05 2.22 -2.73
C PHE A 83 11.52 1.67 -4.09
N PRO A 84 12.30 1.70 -5.19
CA PRO A 84 11.85 1.16 -6.48
C PRO A 84 11.53 -0.34 -6.39
N ALA A 85 10.31 -0.72 -6.76
CA ALA A 85 9.83 -2.09 -6.62
C ALA A 85 10.62 -3.07 -7.51
N GLY A 86 10.88 -2.71 -8.78
CA GLY A 86 11.66 -3.54 -9.71
C GLY A 86 13.06 -3.87 -9.22
N ARG A 87 13.77 -2.90 -8.60
CA ARG A 87 15.08 -3.15 -7.99
C ARG A 87 15.00 -4.11 -6.81
N LYS A 88 13.95 -4.02 -5.99
CA LYS A 88 13.73 -4.97 -4.88
C LYS A 88 13.53 -6.39 -5.42
N TRP A 89 12.78 -6.53 -6.52
CA TRP A 89 12.55 -7.83 -7.16
C TRP A 89 13.85 -8.42 -7.73
N GLN A 90 14.65 -7.61 -8.43
CA GLN A 90 15.95 -8.04 -8.96
C GLN A 90 16.88 -8.51 -7.86
N ALA A 91 16.96 -7.78 -6.74
CA ALA A 91 17.82 -8.13 -5.62
C ALA A 91 17.48 -9.49 -5.02
N VAL A 92 16.19 -9.84 -4.89
CA VAL A 92 15.74 -11.16 -4.40
C VAL A 92 15.92 -12.24 -5.46
N ALA A 93 15.58 -11.94 -6.72
CA ALA A 93 15.69 -12.90 -7.82
C ALA A 93 17.14 -13.32 -8.07
N ALA A 94 18.10 -12.40 -7.92
CA ALA A 94 19.52 -12.65 -8.11
C ALA A 94 20.15 -13.57 -7.05
N GLN A 95 19.51 -13.77 -5.90
CA GLN A 95 20.06 -14.65 -4.86
C GLN A 95 19.97 -16.13 -5.26
N PRO A 96 21.07 -16.89 -5.18
CA PRO A 96 21.04 -18.33 -5.32
C PRO A 96 20.49 -18.96 -4.02
N ALA A 97 19.23 -19.39 -4.04
CA ALA A 97 18.60 -20.04 -2.90
C ALA A 97 17.51 -21.01 -3.36
N ASP A 98 17.43 -22.16 -2.72
CA ASP A 98 16.41 -23.19 -2.98
C ASP A 98 15.00 -22.73 -2.56
N ARG A 99 14.95 -21.82 -1.57
CA ARG A 99 13.71 -21.27 -1.03
C ARG A 99 13.79 -19.75 -1.01
N LYS A 100 12.73 -19.11 -1.47
CA LYS A 100 12.52 -17.66 -1.38
C LYS A 100 11.12 -17.40 -0.88
N TYR A 101 10.96 -16.32 -0.12
CA TYR A 101 9.69 -15.95 0.49
C TYR A 101 9.15 -14.64 -0.08
N LEU A 102 7.82 -14.54 -0.11
CA LEU A 102 7.10 -13.29 -0.31
C LEU A 102 6.38 -12.92 0.98
N VAL A 103 6.53 -11.69 1.45
CA VAL A 103 5.85 -11.18 2.63
C VAL A 103 5.07 -9.93 2.26
N VAL A 104 3.78 -9.92 2.58
CA VAL A 104 2.90 -8.76 2.48
C VAL A 104 2.76 -8.14 3.85
N ASN A 105 3.24 -6.90 3.97
CA ASN A 105 3.04 -6.08 5.14
C ASN A 105 1.65 -5.43 5.08
N ALA A 106 0.70 -6.04 5.81
CA ALA A 106 -0.65 -5.54 6.03
C ALA A 106 -0.82 -5.00 7.48
N ASP A 107 0.28 -4.54 8.09
CA ASP A 107 0.27 -3.82 9.37
C ASP A 107 0.25 -2.31 9.14
N GLU A 108 -0.93 -1.78 8.78
CA GLU A 108 -1.18 -0.35 8.55
C GLU A 108 -1.26 0.40 9.90
N GLY A 109 -0.12 0.52 10.60
CA GLY A 109 -0.05 1.11 11.95
C GLY A 109 -0.09 2.64 12.01
N ASP A 110 0.16 3.33 10.89
CA ASP A 110 0.25 4.78 10.83
C ASP A 110 -1.07 5.48 11.18
N PRO A 111 -1.08 6.44 12.14
CA PRO A 111 -2.31 7.14 12.52
C PRO A 111 -2.96 7.84 11.32
N GLY A 112 -4.24 7.52 11.06
CA GLY A 112 -5.02 8.10 9.98
C GLY A 112 -4.86 7.42 8.61
N ALA A 113 -3.99 6.42 8.49
CA ALA A 113 -3.96 5.52 7.34
C ALA A 113 -5.00 4.40 7.53
N PHE A 114 -5.81 4.19 6.49
CA PHE A 114 -6.83 3.12 6.43
C PHE A 114 -7.02 2.61 4.99
N SER A 115 -6.09 2.93 4.09
CA SER A 115 -6.16 2.60 2.68
C SER A 115 -6.01 1.11 2.42
N ASP A 116 -5.07 0.46 3.11
CA ASP A 116 -4.81 -0.96 2.93
C ASP A 116 -5.99 -1.79 3.45
N ARG A 117 -6.66 -1.33 4.52
CA ARG A 117 -7.88 -1.96 5.06
C ARG A 117 -8.90 -2.27 3.97
N PHE A 118 -9.24 -1.29 3.12
CA PHE A 118 -10.27 -1.47 2.09
C PHE A 118 -9.81 -2.36 0.94
N LEU A 119 -8.51 -2.38 0.60
CA LEU A 119 -8.00 -3.35 -0.37
C LEU A 119 -8.12 -4.78 0.18
N LEU A 120 -7.84 -4.99 1.47
CA LEU A 120 -7.91 -6.31 2.12
C LEU A 120 -9.35 -6.78 2.35
N GLU A 121 -10.26 -5.87 2.71
CA GLU A 121 -11.66 -6.18 2.98
C GLU A 121 -12.47 -6.34 1.69
N ASP A 122 -12.32 -5.40 0.74
CA ASP A 122 -13.17 -5.30 -0.45
C ASP A 122 -12.55 -5.86 -1.74
N ASP A 123 -11.25 -6.11 -1.80
CA ASP A 123 -10.62 -6.73 -2.98
C ASP A 123 -9.52 -7.76 -2.63
N PRO A 124 -9.81 -8.76 -1.75
CA PRO A 124 -8.81 -9.70 -1.29
C PRO A 124 -8.21 -10.54 -2.42
N PHE A 125 -8.96 -10.84 -3.49
CA PHE A 125 -8.44 -11.62 -4.62
C PHE A 125 -7.40 -10.86 -5.43
N ARG A 126 -7.49 -9.53 -5.50
CA ARG A 126 -6.43 -8.71 -6.10
C ARG A 126 -5.13 -8.80 -5.33
N VAL A 127 -5.19 -8.85 -3.99
CA VAL A 127 -4.00 -9.07 -3.16
C VAL A 127 -3.38 -10.43 -3.50
N LEU A 128 -4.18 -11.49 -3.57
CA LEU A 128 -3.70 -12.84 -3.89
C LEU A 128 -3.16 -12.96 -5.32
N GLU A 129 -3.86 -12.40 -6.32
CA GLU A 129 -3.39 -12.33 -7.70
C GLU A 129 -2.03 -11.61 -7.78
N ALA A 130 -1.90 -10.48 -7.10
CA ALA A 130 -0.67 -9.73 -7.07
C ALA A 130 0.48 -10.48 -6.37
N MET A 131 0.18 -11.25 -5.31
CA MET A 131 1.15 -12.13 -4.66
C MET A 131 1.65 -13.23 -5.60
N ILE A 132 0.75 -13.87 -6.34
CA ILE A 132 1.11 -14.91 -7.32
C ILE A 132 2.00 -14.34 -8.42
N ILE A 133 1.67 -13.15 -8.94
CA ILE A 133 2.49 -12.44 -9.95
C ILE A 133 3.88 -12.15 -9.39
N ALA A 134 3.97 -11.59 -8.18
CA ALA A 134 5.24 -11.28 -7.55
C ALA A 134 6.08 -12.53 -7.26
N ALA A 135 5.45 -13.59 -6.76
CA ALA A 135 6.09 -14.85 -6.48
C ALA A 135 6.73 -15.47 -7.72
N HIS A 136 6.02 -15.50 -8.85
CA HIS A 136 6.56 -15.92 -10.14
C HIS A 136 7.74 -15.06 -10.59
N GLY A 137 7.63 -13.75 -10.42
CA GLY A 137 8.68 -12.81 -10.77
C GLY A 137 9.99 -12.98 -10.00
N VAL A 138 9.96 -13.42 -8.73
CA VAL A 138 11.17 -13.59 -7.91
C VAL A 138 11.55 -15.04 -7.63
N GLY A 139 10.71 -16.00 -8.02
CA GLY A 139 10.88 -17.43 -7.72
C GLY A 139 10.58 -17.77 -6.27
N ALA A 140 9.59 -17.12 -5.64
CA ALA A 140 9.15 -17.47 -4.29
C ALA A 140 8.12 -18.59 -4.32
N GLY A 141 8.30 -19.60 -3.46
CA GLY A 141 7.37 -20.73 -3.33
C GLY A 141 6.38 -20.59 -2.18
N GLN A 142 6.64 -19.69 -1.22
CA GLN A 142 5.78 -19.48 -0.06
C GLN A 142 5.60 -18.00 0.23
N GLY A 143 4.34 -17.63 0.48
CA GLY A 143 3.90 -16.29 0.82
C GLY A 143 3.38 -16.19 2.25
N TYR A 144 3.53 -15.02 2.87
CA TYR A 144 2.93 -14.67 4.15
C TYR A 144 2.24 -13.32 4.04
N ILE A 145 1.01 -13.23 4.53
CA ILE A 145 0.34 -11.95 4.79
C ILE A 145 0.39 -11.71 6.29
N TYR A 146 1.15 -10.71 6.73
CA TYR A 146 1.16 -10.29 8.12
C TYR A 146 0.10 -9.21 8.32
N LEU A 147 -1.05 -9.59 8.88
CA LEU A 147 -2.19 -8.72 9.09
C LEU A 147 -2.24 -8.24 10.54
N ARG A 148 -2.46 -6.95 10.74
CA ARG A 148 -2.70 -6.41 12.07
C ARG A 148 -3.95 -6.99 12.75
N LYS A 149 -3.87 -7.20 14.06
CA LYS A 149 -4.98 -7.77 14.86
C LYS A 149 -6.25 -6.93 14.77
N GLU A 150 -6.13 -5.62 14.58
CA GLU A 150 -7.26 -4.71 14.65
C GLU A 150 -8.14 -4.70 13.38
N TYR A 151 -7.81 -5.50 12.35
CA TYR A 151 -8.64 -5.69 11.14
C TYR A 151 -9.29 -7.10 11.09
N PRO A 152 -10.25 -7.41 11.98
CA PRO A 152 -10.85 -8.74 12.04
C PRO A 152 -11.66 -9.09 10.78
N LEU A 153 -12.31 -8.11 10.14
CA LEU A 153 -13.05 -8.33 8.89
C LEU A 153 -12.09 -8.68 7.74
N ALA A 154 -11.00 -7.92 7.59
CA ALA A 154 -9.95 -8.24 6.62
C ALA A 154 -9.40 -9.66 6.83
N GLY A 155 -9.18 -10.06 8.09
CA GLY A 155 -8.72 -11.41 8.44
C GLY A 155 -9.69 -12.49 7.98
N ALA A 156 -10.99 -12.31 8.25
CA ALA A 156 -12.03 -13.25 7.80
C ALA A 156 -12.12 -13.31 6.26
N ARG A 157 -12.10 -12.16 5.59
CA ARG A 157 -12.18 -12.06 4.12
C ARG A 157 -10.98 -12.69 3.42
N LEU A 158 -9.76 -12.44 3.92
CA LEU A 158 -8.54 -13.04 3.38
C LEU A 158 -8.50 -14.55 3.61
N ALA A 159 -8.86 -15.03 4.80
CA ALA A 159 -8.91 -16.46 5.07
C ALA A 159 -9.88 -17.16 4.11
N GLU A 160 -11.07 -16.61 3.90
CA GLU A 160 -12.05 -17.13 2.95
C GLU A 160 -11.53 -17.08 1.50
N ALA A 161 -10.90 -15.97 1.10
CA ALA A 161 -10.36 -15.80 -0.25
C ALA A 161 -9.19 -16.76 -0.54
N ILE A 162 -8.30 -17.00 0.44
CA ILE A 162 -7.20 -17.96 0.34
C ILE A 162 -7.76 -19.37 0.10
N GLU A 163 -8.78 -19.78 0.85
CA GLU A 163 -9.42 -21.08 0.68
C GLU A 163 -10.12 -21.21 -0.68
N GLN A 164 -10.80 -20.18 -1.15
CA GLN A 164 -11.39 -20.17 -2.50
C GLN A 164 -10.30 -20.27 -3.58
N ALA A 165 -9.20 -19.53 -3.44
CA ALA A 165 -8.08 -19.56 -4.37
C ALA A 165 -7.38 -20.93 -4.40
N ARG A 166 -7.20 -21.59 -3.25
CA ARG A 166 -6.69 -22.97 -3.16
C ARG A 166 -7.61 -23.96 -3.88
N ARG A 167 -8.92 -23.91 -3.62
CA ARG A 167 -9.91 -24.79 -4.29
C ARG A 167 -9.94 -24.61 -5.80
N ALA A 168 -9.68 -23.39 -6.28
CA ALA A 168 -9.61 -23.09 -7.71
C ALA A 168 -8.21 -23.32 -8.33
N GLY A 169 -7.24 -23.85 -7.57
CA GLY A 169 -5.88 -24.10 -8.05
C GLY A 169 -5.06 -22.84 -8.36
N TRP A 170 -5.44 -21.68 -7.78
CA TRP A 170 -4.60 -20.47 -7.84
C TRP A 170 -3.42 -20.54 -6.87
N LEU A 171 -3.58 -21.28 -5.77
CA LEU A 171 -2.59 -21.50 -4.72
C LEU A 171 -2.38 -23.00 -4.47
N GLY A 172 -1.22 -23.37 -3.93
CA GLY A 172 -0.93 -24.71 -3.40
C GLY A 172 0.08 -25.56 -4.20
N GLU A 173 0.21 -25.34 -5.52
CA GLU A 173 1.15 -26.11 -6.34
C GLU A 173 2.54 -25.43 -6.43
N ARG A 174 2.58 -24.22 -7.00
CA ARG A 174 3.83 -23.46 -7.22
C ARG A 174 4.09 -22.41 -6.15
N PHE A 175 3.02 -21.89 -5.56
CA PHE A 175 3.04 -20.85 -4.57
C PHE A 175 1.83 -21.03 -3.65
N ASP A 176 2.04 -20.97 -2.34
CA ASP A 176 0.97 -20.95 -1.36
C ASP A 176 1.11 -19.75 -0.42
N VAL A 177 0.03 -19.39 0.26
CA VAL A 177 -0.05 -18.21 1.13
C VAL A 177 -0.55 -18.59 2.51
N GLU A 178 0.17 -18.13 3.53
CA GLU A 178 -0.27 -18.21 4.92
C GLU A 178 -0.68 -16.82 5.44
N LEU A 179 -1.82 -16.75 6.12
CA LEU A 179 -2.27 -15.55 6.81
C LEU A 179 -1.85 -15.61 8.27
N VAL A 180 -1.06 -14.63 8.71
CA VAL A 180 -0.60 -14.49 10.09
C VAL A 180 -1.22 -13.25 10.70
N ILE A 181 -1.96 -13.41 11.80
CA ILE A 181 -2.54 -12.31 12.55
C ILE A 181 -1.53 -11.85 13.61
N GLY A 182 -1.12 -10.59 13.54
CA GLY A 182 -0.18 -9.98 14.47
C GLY A 182 -0.74 -9.83 15.89
N ALA A 183 0.12 -9.38 16.82
CA ALA A 183 -0.21 -9.22 18.23
C ALA A 183 -0.59 -7.77 18.61
N GLY A 184 -0.77 -6.86 17.64
CA GLY A 184 -1.16 -5.47 17.87
C GLY A 184 0.00 -4.53 18.25
N SER A 185 1.13 -4.63 17.53
CA SER A 185 2.33 -3.80 17.77
C SER A 185 2.65 -2.96 16.55
N TYR A 186 2.65 -1.63 16.71
CA TYR A 186 3.05 -0.68 15.64
C TYR A 186 4.46 -0.93 15.10
N LEU A 187 5.37 -1.46 15.92
CA LEU A 187 6.74 -1.77 15.47
C LEU A 187 6.77 -2.85 14.39
N CYS A 188 5.76 -3.71 14.34
CA CYS A 188 5.66 -4.74 13.30
C CYS A 188 5.40 -4.16 11.91
N GLY A 189 5.10 -2.86 11.77
CA GLY A 189 5.01 -2.19 10.49
C GLY A 189 6.39 -1.95 9.85
N GLU A 190 7.48 -2.01 10.63
CA GLU A 190 8.85 -1.94 10.11
C GLU A 190 9.25 -3.29 9.48
N GLU A 191 9.86 -3.24 8.29
CA GLU A 191 10.10 -4.44 7.47
C GLU A 191 10.83 -5.56 8.22
N THR A 192 11.89 -5.26 8.97
CA THR A 192 12.70 -6.30 9.64
C THR A 192 12.10 -6.76 10.97
N ALA A 193 11.43 -5.87 11.69
CA ALA A 193 10.67 -6.21 12.90
C ALA A 193 9.49 -7.14 12.57
N LEU A 194 8.83 -6.91 11.42
CA LEU A 194 7.79 -7.79 10.89
C LEU A 194 8.31 -9.22 10.67
N LEU A 195 9.49 -9.37 10.06
CA LEU A 195 10.09 -10.69 9.83
C LEU A 195 10.39 -11.42 11.15
N ASN A 196 10.85 -10.69 12.17
CA ASN A 196 11.02 -11.27 13.50
C ASN A 196 9.69 -11.72 14.11
N ALA A 197 8.62 -10.94 13.96
CA ALA A 197 7.30 -11.32 14.43
C ALA A 197 6.78 -12.60 13.74
N LEU A 198 6.97 -12.72 12.41
CA LEU A 198 6.64 -13.94 11.66
C LEU A 198 7.45 -15.16 12.11
N GLU A 199 8.69 -14.96 12.55
CA GLU A 199 9.54 -16.01 13.12
C GLU A 199 9.19 -16.37 14.57
N GLY A 200 8.15 -15.76 15.16
CA GLY A 200 7.78 -15.95 16.57
C GLY A 200 8.75 -15.29 17.56
N ARG A 201 9.63 -14.41 17.08
CA ARG A 201 10.56 -13.63 17.90
C ARG A 201 9.94 -12.29 18.28
N ARG A 202 10.57 -11.62 19.24
CA ARG A 202 10.20 -10.24 19.59
C ARG A 202 10.39 -9.32 18.37
N PRO A 203 9.43 -8.42 18.05
CA PRO A 203 9.50 -7.54 16.87
C PRO A 203 10.48 -6.39 17.09
N GLU A 204 11.77 -6.72 17.05
CA GLU A 204 12.87 -5.76 17.10
C GLU A 204 13.46 -5.58 15.70
N VAL A 205 13.96 -4.37 15.40
CA VAL A 205 14.58 -4.07 14.11
C VAL A 205 15.90 -4.85 13.99
N ARG A 206 16.11 -5.52 12.86
CA ARG A 206 17.39 -6.18 12.57
C ARG A 206 18.41 -5.15 12.10
N LEU A 207 19.65 -5.27 12.60
CA LEU A 207 20.77 -4.52 12.05
C LEU A 207 21.02 -4.95 10.60
N ARG A 208 21.30 -3.97 9.74
CA ARG A 208 21.73 -4.18 8.36
C ARG A 208 23.19 -3.75 8.24
N PRO A 209 24.05 -4.48 7.52
CA PRO A 209 23.81 -5.72 6.75
C PRO A 209 23.65 -7.01 7.60
N PRO A 210 23.11 -8.13 7.05
CA PRO A 210 22.69 -8.35 5.65
C PRO A 210 21.34 -7.69 5.29
N GLN A 211 21.05 -7.52 3.99
CA GLN A 211 19.75 -7.04 3.52
C GLN A 211 18.71 -8.17 3.53
N ILE A 212 17.42 -7.83 3.69
CA ILE A 212 16.33 -8.83 3.65
C ILE A 212 16.22 -9.56 2.32
N SER A 213 16.71 -8.93 1.23
CA SER A 213 16.75 -9.55 -0.09
C SER A 213 17.74 -10.70 -0.17
N GLU A 214 18.72 -10.76 0.74
CA GLU A 214 19.73 -11.81 0.86
C GLU A 214 19.36 -12.77 2.00
N CYS A 215 19.13 -12.23 3.19
CA CYS A 215 18.82 -12.98 4.41
C CYS A 215 17.63 -12.33 5.12
N GLY A 216 16.43 -12.79 4.77
CA GLY A 216 15.16 -12.29 5.29
C GLY A 216 14.48 -13.28 6.22
N LEU A 217 13.25 -13.68 5.87
CA LEU A 217 12.44 -14.62 6.63
C LEU A 217 13.10 -16.00 6.67
N PHE A 218 13.25 -16.56 7.87
CA PHE A 218 13.90 -17.85 8.10
C PHE A 218 15.32 -17.96 7.49
N GLY A 219 16.01 -16.83 7.39
CA GLY A 219 17.35 -16.75 6.82
C GLY A 219 17.42 -16.83 5.29
N ALA A 220 16.29 -16.82 4.58
CA ALA A 220 16.24 -16.94 3.13
C ALA A 220 15.90 -15.61 2.43
N PRO A 221 16.26 -15.44 1.14
CA PRO A 221 15.91 -14.26 0.35
C PRO A 221 14.41 -13.97 0.40
N THR A 222 14.04 -12.76 0.80
CA THR A 222 12.63 -12.40 1.01
C THR A 222 12.27 -11.12 0.28
N LEU A 223 11.23 -11.20 -0.55
CA LEU A 223 10.57 -10.04 -1.11
C LEU A 223 9.51 -9.57 -0.12
N LEU A 224 9.63 -8.37 0.42
CA LEU A 224 8.62 -7.77 1.29
C LEU A 224 7.99 -6.56 0.60
N HIS A 225 6.66 -6.49 0.51
CA HIS A 225 5.94 -5.32 0.00
C HIS A 225 4.76 -4.96 0.88
N ASN A 226 4.41 -3.67 0.90
CA ASN A 226 3.13 -3.20 1.43
C ASN A 226 1.98 -3.55 0.46
N VAL A 227 0.76 -3.70 0.99
CA VAL A 227 -0.45 -4.10 0.25
C VAL A 227 -0.69 -3.22 -0.97
N GLU A 228 -0.74 -1.90 -0.82
CA GLU A 228 -0.97 -0.96 -1.93
C GLU A 228 0.06 -1.12 -3.07
N THR A 229 1.33 -1.35 -2.70
CA THR A 229 2.40 -1.55 -3.69
C THR A 229 2.16 -2.79 -4.53
N LEU A 230 1.81 -3.89 -3.86
CA LEU A 230 1.58 -5.16 -4.51
C LEU A 230 0.33 -5.08 -5.40
N CYS A 231 -0.76 -4.49 -4.90
CA CYS A 231 -2.02 -4.38 -5.63
C CYS A 231 -1.92 -3.58 -6.93
N ALA A 232 -0.85 -2.80 -7.17
CA ALA A 232 -0.61 -2.16 -8.46
C ALA A 232 -0.18 -3.15 -9.56
N LEU A 233 0.37 -4.32 -9.20
CA LEU A 233 0.97 -5.27 -10.15
C LEU A 233 0.00 -5.85 -11.18
N PRO A 234 -1.23 -6.28 -10.83
CA PRO A 234 -2.17 -6.80 -11.81
C PRO A 234 -2.43 -5.77 -12.92
N TRP A 235 -2.60 -4.50 -12.55
CA TRP A 235 -2.81 -3.42 -13.49
C TRP A 235 -1.59 -3.18 -14.39
N VAL A 236 -0.37 -3.19 -13.82
CA VAL A 236 0.89 -3.04 -14.58
C VAL A 236 1.06 -4.16 -15.61
N VAL A 237 0.73 -5.39 -15.25
CA VAL A 237 0.83 -6.55 -16.17
C VAL A 237 -0.25 -6.49 -17.25
N GLU A 238 -1.45 -6.06 -16.89
CA GLU A 238 -2.58 -6.00 -17.82
C GLU A 238 -2.49 -4.86 -18.84
N HIS A 239 -2.06 -3.67 -18.40
CA HIS A 239 -2.04 -2.47 -19.23
C HIS A 239 -0.63 -2.12 -19.74
N GLY A 240 0.39 -2.77 -19.20
CA GLY A 240 1.79 -2.57 -19.56
C GLY A 240 2.50 -1.48 -18.77
N ALA A 241 3.82 -1.63 -18.69
CA ALA A 241 4.70 -0.74 -17.95
C ALA A 241 4.61 0.74 -18.38
N VAL A 242 4.52 0.99 -19.69
CA VAL A 242 4.46 2.35 -20.26
C VAL A 242 3.17 3.06 -19.85
N ALA A 243 2.03 2.36 -19.84
CA ALA A 243 0.77 2.93 -19.40
C ALA A 243 0.83 3.33 -17.92
N TYR A 244 1.43 2.50 -17.07
CA TYR A 244 1.57 2.82 -15.65
C TYR A 244 2.55 3.98 -15.42
N ALA A 245 3.65 4.02 -16.16
CA ALA A 245 4.62 5.10 -16.11
C ALA A 245 4.09 6.43 -16.67
N ALA A 246 3.06 6.39 -17.53
CA ALA A 246 2.37 7.57 -18.02
C ALA A 246 1.48 8.22 -16.94
N LEU A 247 1.08 7.46 -15.91
CA LEU A 247 0.40 7.97 -14.72
C LEU A 247 1.41 8.60 -13.76
N GLY A 248 1.00 9.68 -13.09
CA GLY A 248 1.85 10.39 -12.14
C GLY A 248 2.78 11.43 -12.75
N PHE A 249 3.80 11.87 -12.00
CA PHE A 249 4.67 12.98 -12.38
C PHE A 249 6.15 12.70 -12.08
N SER A 250 7.03 13.04 -13.03
CA SER A 250 8.49 12.93 -12.91
C SER A 250 8.95 11.53 -12.46
N LEU A 251 9.64 11.38 -11.32
CA LEU A 251 10.10 10.09 -10.80
C LEU A 251 9.04 9.35 -9.97
N SER A 252 7.88 9.96 -9.75
CA SER A 252 6.77 9.42 -8.98
C SER A 252 5.66 8.97 -9.93
N ARG A 253 5.75 7.72 -10.38
CA ARG A 253 4.81 7.11 -11.33
C ARG A 253 3.63 6.43 -10.64
N GLY A 254 2.54 6.28 -11.37
CA GLY A 254 1.33 5.60 -10.93
C GLY A 254 0.41 6.45 -10.05
N THR A 255 -0.50 5.77 -9.36
CA THR A 255 -1.43 6.35 -8.39
C THR A 255 -0.97 6.11 -6.94
N LYS A 256 -1.60 6.85 -6.01
CA LYS A 256 -1.48 6.72 -4.56
C LYS A 256 -2.86 6.76 -3.92
N LEU A 257 -3.08 5.93 -2.91
CA LEU A 257 -4.26 6.04 -2.06
C LEU A 257 -4.05 7.10 -0.96
N LEU A 258 -4.99 8.03 -0.83
CA LEU A 258 -5.03 9.04 0.21
C LEU A 258 -6.20 8.76 1.16
N SER A 259 -5.88 8.63 2.44
CA SER A 259 -6.86 8.51 3.51
C SER A 259 -7.07 9.89 4.14
N LEU A 260 -8.22 10.51 3.90
CA LEU A 260 -8.64 11.76 4.53
C LEU A 260 -9.49 11.44 5.75
N ASN A 261 -9.00 11.81 6.93
CA ASN A 261 -9.69 11.56 8.21
C ASN A 261 -10.74 12.64 8.53
N SER A 262 -11.36 12.54 9.70
CA SER A 262 -12.45 13.42 10.17
C SER A 262 -12.05 14.87 10.39
N LEU A 263 -10.77 15.22 10.24
CA LEU A 263 -10.33 16.61 10.25
C LEU A 263 -10.66 17.34 8.94
N PHE A 264 -11.02 16.61 7.88
CA PHE A 264 -11.50 17.15 6.62
C PHE A 264 -13.02 17.27 6.61
N SER A 265 -13.55 18.24 5.88
CA SER A 265 -15.00 18.39 5.67
C SER A 265 -15.59 17.21 4.89
N ARG A 266 -14.79 16.59 4.02
CA ARG A 266 -15.12 15.41 3.21
C ARG A 266 -14.12 14.27 3.47
N PRO A 267 -14.18 13.61 4.65
CA PRO A 267 -13.33 12.46 4.93
C PRO A 267 -13.62 11.33 3.93
N GLY A 268 -12.61 10.53 3.60
CA GLY A 268 -12.76 9.49 2.59
C GLY A 268 -11.44 8.85 2.15
N LEU A 269 -11.57 7.86 1.26
CA LEU A 269 -10.47 7.21 0.56
C LEU A 269 -10.44 7.69 -0.88
N TYR A 270 -9.35 8.34 -1.28
CA TYR A 270 -9.19 8.91 -2.61
C TYR A 270 -8.02 8.26 -3.32
N GLU A 271 -8.21 7.73 -4.52
CA GLU A 271 -7.10 7.33 -5.39
C GLU A 271 -6.70 8.51 -6.28
N VAL A 272 -5.45 8.96 -6.19
CA VAL A 272 -4.96 10.11 -6.95
C VAL A 272 -3.72 9.74 -7.76
N GLU A 273 -3.49 10.43 -8.88
CA GLU A 273 -2.19 10.37 -9.55
C GLU A 273 -1.12 11.15 -8.77
N PHE A 274 0.12 10.66 -8.80
CA PHE A 274 1.24 11.45 -8.28
C PHE A 274 1.41 12.77 -9.03
N GLY A 275 1.70 13.84 -8.31
CA GLY A 275 1.84 15.18 -8.88
C GLY A 275 0.61 16.07 -8.68
N LEU A 276 -0.50 15.53 -8.15
CA LEU A 276 -1.64 16.34 -7.71
C LEU A 276 -1.20 17.35 -6.63
N PRO A 277 -1.45 18.66 -6.81
CA PRO A 277 -1.10 19.66 -5.80
C PRO A 277 -1.78 19.38 -4.47
N LEU A 278 -1.06 19.61 -3.36
CA LEU A 278 -1.63 19.41 -2.03
C LEU A 278 -2.84 20.33 -1.76
N SER A 279 -2.86 21.53 -2.32
CA SER A 279 -4.03 22.42 -2.24
C SER A 279 -5.26 21.79 -2.89
N GLU A 280 -5.10 21.08 -4.00
CA GLU A 280 -6.22 20.39 -4.65
C GLU A 280 -6.74 19.22 -3.80
N VAL A 281 -5.83 18.46 -3.15
CA VAL A 281 -6.21 17.42 -2.18
C VAL A 281 -6.98 18.02 -1.00
N VAL A 282 -6.47 19.10 -0.40
CA VAL A 282 -7.07 19.68 0.81
C VAL A 282 -8.36 20.40 0.50
N ASP A 283 -8.35 21.28 -0.50
CA ASP A 283 -9.44 22.23 -0.75
C ASP A 283 -10.55 21.61 -1.59
N LYS A 284 -10.21 20.80 -2.61
CA LYS A 284 -11.21 20.20 -3.51
C LYS A 284 -11.67 18.83 -3.03
N LEU A 285 -10.75 17.89 -2.83
CA LEU A 285 -11.10 16.53 -2.42
C LEU A 285 -11.59 16.52 -0.97
N GLY A 286 -10.80 17.07 -0.06
CA GLY A 286 -11.12 17.15 1.36
C GLY A 286 -12.16 18.19 1.75
N GLY A 287 -12.49 19.14 0.85
CA GLY A 287 -13.44 20.23 1.14
C GLY A 287 -12.97 21.19 2.24
N GLY A 288 -11.66 21.33 2.43
CA GLY A 288 -11.06 22.10 3.52
C GLY A 288 -11.07 21.36 4.88
N CYS A 289 -10.60 22.06 5.92
CA CYS A 289 -10.62 21.53 7.28
C CYS A 289 -12.00 21.68 7.92
N ALA A 290 -12.43 20.67 8.68
CA ALA A 290 -13.70 20.68 9.39
C ALA A 290 -13.75 21.79 10.47
N ALA A 291 -14.92 22.43 10.62
CA ALA A 291 -15.14 23.59 11.49
C ALA A 291 -14.86 23.33 12.99
N VAL A 292 -14.82 22.06 13.45
CA VAL A 292 -14.50 21.74 14.86
C VAL A 292 -13.06 22.16 15.23
N VAL A 293 -12.18 22.35 14.25
CA VAL A 293 -10.82 22.90 14.46
C VAL A 293 -10.85 24.40 14.82
N SER A 294 -11.96 25.12 14.58
CA SER A 294 -12.05 26.56 14.83
C SER A 294 -12.56 26.96 16.22
N ARG A 295 -12.88 26.01 17.11
CA ARG A 295 -13.40 26.28 18.47
C ARG A 295 -12.43 25.98 19.62
N GLY A 296 -11.13 25.92 19.34
CA GLY A 296 -10.07 25.99 20.33
C GLY A 296 -9.07 27.07 19.92
N SER A 297 -8.81 28.01 20.83
CA SER A 297 -7.85 29.13 20.75
C SER A 297 -6.64 28.94 19.81
N TRP A 298 -6.17 30.06 19.26
CA TRP A 298 -4.98 30.28 18.41
C TRP A 298 -5.28 30.41 16.90
N TRP A 299 -6.07 31.43 16.56
CA TRP A 299 -6.04 32.04 15.23
C TRP A 299 -5.18 33.30 15.29
N GLU A 300 -3.97 33.23 14.74
CA GLU A 300 -3.29 34.33 14.03
C GLU A 300 -1.99 33.75 13.45
N ALA A 301 -1.80 33.96 12.14
CA ALA A 301 -0.61 33.65 11.34
C ALA A 301 -0.28 32.16 11.02
N ARG A 302 -0.37 31.84 9.72
CA ARG A 302 0.35 30.80 8.96
C ARG A 302 0.15 29.33 9.36
N TRP A 303 -0.48 28.60 8.43
CA TRP A 303 -0.50 27.13 8.23
C TRP A 303 -0.03 26.29 9.43
N PRO A 304 -0.94 25.83 10.31
CA PRO A 304 -0.56 25.08 11.48
C PRO A 304 0.08 23.75 11.08
N ALA A 305 1.18 23.39 11.76
CA ALA A 305 1.92 22.14 11.59
C ALA A 305 1.09 20.86 11.91
N SER A 306 -0.19 21.01 12.27
CA SER A 306 -1.17 19.94 12.45
C SER A 306 -1.71 19.41 11.11
N CYS A 307 -1.95 20.27 10.11
CA CYS A 307 -2.44 19.83 8.79
C CYS A 307 -1.42 18.99 8.01
N ARG A 308 -0.12 19.22 8.21
CA ARG A 308 0.95 18.39 7.63
C ARG A 308 1.03 16.98 8.23
N ARG A 309 0.40 16.74 9.39
CA ARG A 309 0.34 15.44 10.07
C ARG A 309 -0.99 14.71 9.85
N ALA A 310 -1.98 15.38 9.26
CA ALA A 310 -3.33 14.84 9.03
C ALA A 310 -3.47 14.06 7.71
N CYS A 311 -2.43 14.05 6.89
CA CYS A 311 -2.37 13.35 5.62
C CYS A 311 -1.17 12.41 5.68
N SER A 312 -1.33 11.16 5.26
CA SER A 312 -0.27 10.15 5.14
C SER A 312 0.68 10.49 3.98
N ILE A 313 1.24 11.71 3.99
CA ILE A 313 2.20 12.20 3.02
C ILE A 313 3.62 11.93 3.56
N PRO A 314 4.44 11.13 2.87
CA PRO A 314 5.81 10.85 3.31
C PRO A 314 6.67 12.11 3.47
N ARG A 315 7.53 12.15 4.50
CA ARG A 315 8.44 13.28 4.83
C ARG A 315 9.38 13.74 3.69
N TRP A 316 9.56 12.97 2.61
CA TRP A 316 10.42 13.36 1.49
C TRP A 316 9.77 14.39 0.56
N ALA A 317 8.43 14.47 0.52
CA ALA A 317 7.70 15.47 -0.27
C ALA A 317 7.91 16.91 0.24
N THR A 318 8.36 17.09 1.48
CA THR A 318 8.51 18.40 2.12
C THR A 318 9.93 18.99 2.06
N ARG A 319 10.93 18.30 1.50
CA ARG A 319 12.35 18.72 1.61
C ARG A 319 12.90 19.56 0.45
N LYS A 320 12.13 19.89 -0.61
CA LYS A 320 12.62 20.68 -1.76
C LYS A 320 11.79 21.93 -2.11
N CYS A 321 11.22 22.60 -1.12
CA CYS A 321 10.72 23.97 -1.29
C CYS A 321 11.42 24.90 -0.29
N ARG A 322 12.66 25.32 -0.61
CA ARG A 322 13.15 26.61 -0.11
C ARG A 322 12.79 27.65 -1.18
N PRO A 323 12.02 28.69 -0.87
CA PRO A 323 11.90 29.81 -1.77
C PRO A 323 13.24 30.56 -1.76
N SER A 324 13.90 30.61 -2.92
CA SER A 324 14.96 31.57 -3.21
C SER A 324 14.36 32.97 -3.17
N VAL A 325 14.54 33.66 -2.04
CA VAL A 325 14.26 35.10 -1.93
C VAL A 325 15.49 35.80 -2.51
N VAL A 326 15.35 36.32 -3.72
CA VAL A 326 16.26 37.31 -4.30
C VAL A 326 15.70 38.69 -3.90
N PRO A 327 16.45 39.56 -3.21
CA PRO A 327 16.05 40.96 -3.05
C PRO A 327 16.67 41.81 -4.17
N TRP A 328 15.83 42.23 -5.12
CA TRP A 328 15.95 43.54 -5.76
C TRP A 328 15.19 44.51 -4.84
N GLY A 329 15.64 45.67 -4.34
CA GLY A 329 16.73 46.58 -4.65
C GLY A 329 16.11 48.00 -4.65
N MET A 330 16.66 48.97 -3.90
CA MET A 330 16.70 50.41 -4.24
C MET A 330 17.31 51.28 -3.12
N ALA A 331 18.33 52.04 -3.52
CA ALA A 331 18.64 53.45 -3.25
C ALA A 331 18.50 54.05 -1.84
N GLY A 332 19.60 54.65 -1.39
CA GLY A 332 19.74 55.51 -0.22
C GLY A 332 21.18 55.55 0.26
#